data_AF-A0A0Q8GEH2-F1
#
_entry.id   AF-A0A0Q8GEH2-F1
#
_cell.length_a   1.000
_cell.length_b   1.000
_cell.length_c   1.000
_cell.angle_alpha   90.00
_cell.angle_beta   90.00
_cell.angle_gamma   90.00
#
_symmetry.space_group_name_H-M   'P 1'
#
loop_
_entity.id
_entity.type
_entity.pdbx_description
1 polymer ?
#
loop_
_entity_poly.entity_id
_entity_poly.type
_entity_poly.pdbx_seq_one_letter_code
_entity_poly.pdbx_strand_id
1 'polypeptide(L)'
;MSIRYSIAQRTPSLNSLFAGLACAISLTLTAGPALAQTEEMGRVEISGRVVEAPIRYDVHANCQGIEDQLQSALDLTWLREGRYGEVKVQLALENGEVSGVEAKGISNIVARQVRNAVNRLDCGPQSTSGTQIYSFSVDFIDPAMPASAAQYAKAKRTGTRIALVSR
;
A
#
# COMPACT_ATOMS: atom_id res chain seq x y z
N MET A 1 -44.15 -4.90 -5.93
CA MET A 1 -43.85 -3.90 -6.97
C MET A 1 -42.37 -3.97 -7.29
N SER A 2 -42.07 -4.09 -8.60
CA SER A 2 -40.80 -4.17 -9.36
C SER A 2 -39.43 -4.12 -8.66
N ILE A 3 -38.63 -5.16 -8.92
CA ILE A 3 -37.16 -5.17 -8.94
C ILE A 3 -36.72 -4.57 -10.29
N ARG A 4 -35.78 -3.62 -10.30
CA ARG A 4 -34.98 -3.30 -11.49
C ARG A 4 -33.53 -2.98 -11.12
N TYR A 5 -32.65 -3.88 -11.52
CA TYR A 5 -31.23 -3.60 -11.75
C TYR A 5 -31.09 -2.57 -12.88
N SER A 6 -30.11 -1.66 -12.78
CA SER A 6 -29.60 -0.93 -13.95
C SER A 6 -28.08 -0.96 -13.93
N ILE A 7 -27.55 -1.77 -14.85
CA ILE A 7 -26.16 -1.79 -15.29
C ILE A 7 -26.09 -0.77 -16.41
N ALA A 8 -25.27 0.26 -16.26
CA ALA A 8 -24.86 1.10 -17.39
C ALA A 8 -23.39 1.49 -17.22
N GLN A 9 -22.52 0.61 -17.73
CA GLN A 9 -21.26 1.02 -18.33
C GLN A 9 -21.55 2.08 -19.39
N ARG A 10 -20.78 3.17 -19.39
CA ARG A 10 -20.24 3.78 -20.63
C ARG A 10 -19.12 4.75 -20.28
N THR A 11 -17.99 4.42 -20.88
CA THR A 11 -16.71 5.12 -20.92
C THR A 11 -16.79 6.51 -21.54
N PRO A 12 -15.75 7.35 -21.31
CA PRO A 12 -15.63 8.66 -21.93
C PRO A 12 -15.06 8.52 -23.34
N SER A 13 -15.65 9.22 -24.30
CA SER A 13 -15.00 9.73 -25.50
C SER A 13 -16.08 10.26 -26.42
N LEU A 14 -15.89 11.49 -26.90
CA LEU A 14 -16.26 11.97 -28.24
C LEU A 14 -15.90 13.46 -28.27
N ASN A 15 -14.61 13.74 -28.51
CA ASN A 15 -14.19 15.01 -29.10
C ASN A 15 -14.68 14.99 -30.56
N SER A 16 -15.54 15.95 -30.87
CA SER A 16 -16.14 16.19 -32.18
C SER A 16 -15.08 16.63 -33.19
N LEU A 17 -14.65 15.66 -33.98
CA LEU A 17 -14.53 15.66 -35.44
C LEU A 17 -14.98 16.89 -36.25
N PHE A 18 -14.13 17.17 -37.27
CA PHE A 18 -14.38 17.61 -38.67
C PHE A 18 -14.49 19.09 -39.05
N ALA A 19 -13.50 19.57 -39.83
CA ALA A 19 -13.58 20.14 -41.19
C ALA A 19 -12.18 20.66 -41.59
N GLY A 20 -11.61 20.53 -42.80
CA GLY A 20 -12.00 20.00 -44.10
C GLY A 20 -10.69 19.68 -44.88
N LEU A 21 -10.67 18.66 -45.74
CA LEU A 21 -10.98 18.69 -47.18
C LEU A 21 -9.84 19.29 -48.04
N ALA A 22 -9.00 18.42 -48.65
CA ALA A 22 -8.65 18.48 -50.07
C ALA A 22 -7.70 17.33 -50.50
N CYS A 23 -7.91 16.88 -51.73
CA CYS A 23 -7.36 15.71 -52.42
C CYS A 23 -5.85 15.72 -52.68
N ALA A 24 -5.23 14.54 -52.77
CA ALA A 24 -4.64 14.05 -54.02
C ALA A 24 -4.20 12.57 -53.91
N ILE A 25 -4.42 11.87 -55.02
CA ILE A 25 -4.43 10.42 -55.20
C ILE A 25 -3.02 9.93 -55.57
N SER A 26 -2.50 8.95 -54.84
CA SER A 26 -1.52 7.96 -55.35
C SER A 26 -1.30 6.84 -54.33
N LEU A 27 -2.26 5.92 -54.22
CA LEU A 27 -2.06 4.62 -53.56
C LEU A 27 -1.47 3.64 -54.59
N THR A 28 -0.15 3.59 -54.68
CA THR A 28 0.54 2.41 -55.20
C THR A 28 0.23 1.24 -54.29
N LEU A 29 -0.54 0.27 -54.80
CA LEU A 29 -0.72 -1.03 -54.16
C LEU A 29 0.61 -1.78 -54.16
N THR A 30 1.43 -1.57 -53.14
CA THR A 30 2.37 -2.58 -52.68
C THR A 30 1.66 -3.38 -51.62
N ALA A 31 1.00 -4.47 -52.03
CA ALA A 31 0.57 -5.52 -51.14
C ALA A 31 1.83 -6.19 -50.54
N GLY A 32 2.42 -5.53 -49.55
CA GLY A 32 3.37 -6.17 -48.65
C GLY A 32 2.58 -7.15 -47.78
N PRO A 33 3.08 -8.37 -47.52
CA PRO A 33 2.45 -9.23 -46.54
C PRO A 33 2.49 -8.49 -45.21
N ALA A 34 1.32 -8.11 -44.70
CA ALA A 34 1.17 -7.82 -43.30
C ALA A 34 1.42 -9.15 -42.59
N LEU A 35 2.69 -9.43 -42.29
CA LEU A 35 3.05 -10.33 -41.21
C LEU A 35 2.41 -9.68 -39.99
N ALA A 36 1.24 -10.17 -39.62
CA ALA A 36 0.73 -10.00 -38.28
C ALA A 36 1.83 -10.54 -37.38
N GLN A 37 2.68 -9.63 -36.90
CA GLN A 37 3.45 -9.88 -35.71
C GLN A 37 2.38 -10.18 -34.69
N THR A 38 2.19 -11.46 -34.41
CA THR A 38 1.68 -11.91 -33.14
C THR A 38 2.64 -11.28 -32.14
N GLU A 39 2.34 -10.06 -31.70
CA GLU A 39 2.79 -9.56 -30.42
C GLU A 39 2.28 -10.62 -29.45
N GLU A 40 3.13 -11.61 -29.20
CA GLU A 40 3.02 -12.47 -28.04
C GLU A 40 2.81 -11.49 -26.90
N MET A 41 1.59 -11.46 -26.38
CA MET A 41 1.29 -10.77 -25.15
C MET A 41 2.31 -11.29 -24.17
N GLY A 42 3.35 -10.49 -23.91
CA GLY A 42 4.40 -10.80 -22.98
C GLY A 42 3.68 -11.11 -21.69
N ARG A 43 3.65 -12.41 -21.34
CA ARG A 43 3.08 -12.85 -20.08
C ARG A 43 3.94 -12.18 -19.04
N VAL A 44 3.43 -11.08 -18.48
CA VAL A 44 4.02 -10.45 -17.31
C VAL A 44 3.77 -11.44 -16.19
N GLU A 45 4.73 -12.36 -16.03
CA GLU A 45 4.79 -13.26 -14.90
C GLU A 45 5.09 -12.36 -13.70
N ILE A 46 4.03 -11.93 -13.02
CA ILE A 46 4.14 -11.23 -11.75
C ILE A 46 4.63 -12.29 -10.78
N SER A 47 5.95 -12.45 -10.69
CA SER A 47 6.60 -13.25 -9.65
C SER A 47 6.31 -12.58 -8.31
N GLY A 48 5.14 -12.87 -7.74
CA GLY A 48 4.88 -12.63 -6.33
C GLY A 48 5.88 -13.48 -5.56
N ARG A 49 6.94 -12.86 -5.03
CA ARG A 49 7.88 -13.52 -4.14
C ARG A 49 7.11 -13.92 -2.88
N VAL A 50 6.60 -15.14 -2.85
CA VAL A 50 6.03 -15.73 -1.63
C VAL A 50 7.22 -16.11 -0.76
N VAL A 51 7.53 -15.27 0.22
CA VAL A 51 8.54 -15.58 1.22
C VAL A 51 7.90 -16.55 2.21
N GLU A 52 8.29 -17.81 2.17
CA GLU A 52 7.89 -18.80 3.17
C GLU A 52 8.83 -18.72 4.37
N ALA A 53 8.58 -17.77 5.27
CA ALA A 53 9.25 -17.70 6.57
C ALA A 53 8.22 -17.67 7.71
N PRO A 54 8.52 -18.23 8.89
CA PRO A 54 7.63 -18.15 10.04
C PRO A 54 7.33 -16.69 10.41
N ILE A 55 6.06 -16.37 10.64
CA ILE A 55 5.63 -15.05 11.09
C ILE A 55 6.06 -14.84 12.54
N ARG A 56 6.81 -13.77 12.78
CA ARG A 56 7.28 -13.31 14.09
C ARG A 56 6.48 -12.10 14.58
N TYR A 57 6.46 -11.87 15.89
CA TYR A 57 5.73 -10.76 16.53
C TYR A 57 6.63 -9.89 17.42
N ASP A 58 7.92 -10.20 17.46
CA ASP A 58 8.94 -9.55 18.28
C ASP A 58 9.75 -8.51 17.48
N VAL A 59 9.05 -7.64 16.74
CA VAL A 59 9.69 -6.63 15.87
C VAL A 59 10.67 -5.72 16.61
N HIS A 60 10.39 -5.36 17.86
CA HIS A 60 11.26 -4.51 18.69
C HIS A 60 12.63 -5.13 18.99
N ALA A 61 12.74 -6.47 18.93
CA ALA A 61 14.03 -7.12 19.13
C ALA A 61 14.99 -6.86 17.96
N ASN A 62 14.46 -6.56 16.78
CA ASN A 62 15.21 -6.44 15.54
C ASN A 62 15.17 -5.03 14.93
N CYS A 63 14.22 -4.18 15.34
CA CYS A 63 14.14 -2.78 14.92
C CYS A 63 14.08 -1.89 16.16
N GLN A 64 15.23 -1.37 16.59
CA GLN A 64 15.31 -0.48 17.75
C GLN A 64 14.70 0.89 17.42
N GLY A 65 13.91 1.43 18.36
CA GLY A 65 13.28 2.75 18.18
C GLY A 65 12.18 2.78 17.11
N ILE A 66 11.61 1.63 16.75
CA ILE A 66 10.54 1.53 15.75
C ILE A 66 9.35 2.45 16.10
N GLU A 67 8.99 2.59 17.38
CA GLU A 67 7.89 3.47 17.78
C GLU A 67 8.18 4.93 17.44
N ASP A 68 9.37 5.42 17.77
CA ASP A 68 9.77 6.81 17.52
C ASP A 68 9.87 7.12 16.02
N GLN A 69 10.40 6.16 15.24
CA GLN A 69 10.50 6.27 13.79
C GLN A 69 9.11 6.32 13.14
N LEU A 70 8.21 5.42 13.52
CA LEU A 70 6.84 5.38 12.99
C LEU A 70 6.03 6.60 13.43
N GLN A 71 6.16 7.01 14.69
CA GLN A 71 5.47 8.20 15.21
C GLN A 71 5.90 9.45 14.43
N SER A 72 7.22 9.65 14.26
CA SER A 72 7.75 10.80 13.51
C SER A 72 7.31 10.79 12.05
N ALA A 73 7.27 9.61 11.41
CA ALA A 73 6.86 9.48 10.02
C ALA A 73 5.35 9.64 9.79
N LEU A 74 4.52 9.28 10.77
CA LEU A 74 3.06 9.23 10.64
C LEU A 74 2.34 10.43 11.28
N ASP A 75 3.03 11.29 12.03
CA ASP A 75 2.46 12.47 12.69
C ASP A 75 1.64 13.36 11.72
N LEU A 76 2.26 13.74 10.60
CA LEU A 76 1.58 14.53 9.56
C LEU A 76 0.42 13.78 8.90
N THR A 77 0.49 12.45 8.79
CA THR A 77 -0.59 11.64 8.24
C THR A 77 -1.79 11.64 9.18
N TRP A 78 -1.53 11.49 10.49
CA TRP A 78 -2.57 11.54 11.51
C TRP A 78 -3.26 12.92 11.54
N LEU A 79 -2.48 14.00 11.55
CA LEU A 79 -3.02 15.38 11.52
C LEU A 79 -3.87 15.66 10.29
N ARG A 80 -3.49 15.15 9.13
CA ARG A 80 -4.18 15.41 7.86
C ARG A 80 -5.43 14.58 7.68
N GLU A 81 -5.34 13.28 7.99
CA GLU A 81 -6.42 12.34 7.71
C GLU A 81 -7.47 12.33 8.83
N GLY A 82 -7.07 12.62 10.08
CA GLY A 82 -7.98 12.64 11.24
C GLY A 82 -8.72 11.33 11.46
N ARG A 83 -8.13 10.21 11.06
CA ARG A 83 -8.72 8.87 11.15
C ARG A 83 -8.11 8.07 12.29
N TYR A 84 -8.93 7.26 12.92
CA TYR A 84 -8.57 6.44 14.08
C TYR A 84 -8.88 4.97 13.83
N GLY A 85 -8.11 4.10 14.49
CA GLY A 85 -8.24 2.64 14.39
C GLY A 85 -6.90 1.95 14.22
N GLU A 86 -6.97 0.69 13.79
CA GLU A 86 -5.81 -0.21 13.67
C GLU A 86 -5.40 -0.39 12.20
N VAL A 87 -4.09 -0.38 11.94
CA VAL A 87 -3.51 -0.81 10.66
C VAL A 87 -2.63 -2.02 10.90
N LYS A 88 -3.01 -3.17 10.34
CA LYS A 88 -2.23 -4.40 10.39
C LYS A 88 -1.10 -4.33 9.37
N VAL A 89 0.11 -4.65 9.82
CA VAL A 89 1.33 -4.60 9.03
C VAL A 89 2.01 -5.96 9.05
N GLN A 90 2.40 -6.43 7.86
CA GLN A 90 3.36 -7.52 7.70
C GLN A 90 4.57 -6.97 6.96
N LEU A 91 5.76 -7.20 7.50
CA LEU A 91 7.01 -6.72 6.93
C LEU A 91 7.95 -7.91 6.73
N ALA A 92 8.67 -7.93 5.62
CA ALA A 92 9.77 -8.84 5.37
C ALA A 92 11.09 -8.08 5.53
N LEU A 93 11.98 -8.57 6.40
CA LEU A 93 13.33 -8.07 6.60
C LEU A 93 14.32 -9.07 6.00
N GLU A 94 15.28 -8.56 5.24
CA GLU A 94 16.37 -9.33 4.67
C GLU A 94 17.66 -8.53 4.86
N ASN A 95 18.64 -9.08 5.58
CA ASN A 95 19.92 -8.43 5.88
C ASN A 95 19.82 -7.06 6.58
N GLY A 96 18.74 -6.81 7.31
CA GLY A 96 18.49 -5.52 8.00
C GLY A 96 17.76 -4.49 7.16
N GLU A 97 17.53 -4.78 5.88
CA GLU A 97 16.73 -3.96 4.99
C GLU A 97 15.33 -4.53 4.82
N VAL A 98 14.35 -3.64 4.71
CA VAL A 98 12.95 -4.01 4.49
C VAL A 98 12.78 -4.40 3.02
N SER A 99 12.57 -5.69 2.76
CA SER A 99 12.41 -6.24 1.40
C SER A 99 10.97 -6.23 0.90
N GLY A 100 9.98 -6.14 1.80
CA GLY A 100 8.57 -6.05 1.44
C GLY A 100 7.68 -5.65 2.61
N VAL A 101 6.61 -4.91 2.32
CA VAL A 101 5.62 -4.50 3.34
C VAL A 101 4.21 -4.58 2.80
N GLU A 102 3.37 -5.28 3.54
CA GLU A 102 1.94 -5.27 3.41
C GLU A 102 1.32 -4.50 4.58
N ALA A 103 0.39 -3.58 4.27
CA ALA A 103 -0.37 -2.84 5.27
C ALA A 103 -1.84 -2.80 4.86
N LYS A 104 -2.73 -3.10 5.81
CA LYS A 104 -4.20 -3.16 5.63
C LYS A 104 -4.88 -2.54 6.85
N GLY A 105 -5.86 -1.67 6.65
CA GLY A 105 -6.56 -1.03 7.77
C GLY A 105 -7.48 0.11 7.37
N ILE A 106 -7.59 1.08 8.27
CA ILE A 106 -8.56 2.20 8.34
C ILE A 106 -8.94 2.85 7.00
N SER A 107 -7.96 3.09 6.13
CA SER A 107 -8.20 3.57 4.76
C SER A 107 -7.04 3.21 3.85
N ASN A 108 -7.28 3.18 2.54
CA ASN A 108 -6.22 2.93 1.55
C ASN A 108 -5.09 3.97 1.62
N ILE A 109 -5.43 5.22 1.96
CA ILE A 109 -4.46 6.31 2.10
C ILE A 109 -3.59 6.10 3.34
N VAL A 110 -4.22 5.86 4.50
CA VAL A 110 -3.50 5.63 5.75
C VAL A 110 -2.64 4.36 5.65
N ALA A 111 -3.19 3.26 5.13
CA ALA A 111 -2.43 2.03 4.91
C ALA A 111 -1.23 2.23 3.96
N ARG A 112 -1.38 3.07 2.93
CA ARG A 112 -0.26 3.44 2.05
C ARG A 112 0.82 4.24 2.80
N GLN A 113 0.43 5.19 3.63
CA GLN A 113 1.40 5.97 4.43
C GLN A 113 2.11 5.10 5.46
N VAL A 114 1.39 4.20 6.13
CA VAL A 114 1.98 3.20 7.03
C VAL A 114 2.98 2.34 6.27
N ARG A 115 2.61 1.81 5.09
CA ARG A 115 3.56 1.04 4.25
C ARG A 115 4.81 1.83 3.92
N ASN A 116 4.66 3.10 3.54
CA ASN A 116 5.80 3.97 3.20
C ASN A 116 6.69 4.25 4.42
N ALA A 117 6.11 4.45 5.59
CA ALA A 117 6.86 4.65 6.83
C ALA A 117 7.64 3.38 7.22
N VAL A 118 6.99 2.22 7.13
CA VAL A 118 7.60 0.91 7.46
C VAL A 118 8.72 0.56 6.47
N ASN A 119 8.55 0.83 5.18
CA ASN A 119 9.60 0.65 4.16
C ASN A 119 10.86 1.50 4.41
N ARG A 120 10.76 2.56 5.22
CA ARG A 120 11.87 3.46 5.55
C ARG A 120 12.45 3.19 6.93
N LEU A 121 11.98 2.16 7.63
CA LEU A 121 12.51 1.81 8.93
C LEU A 121 13.95 1.37 8.80
N ASP A 122 14.78 1.91 9.69
CA ASP A 122 16.10 1.40 9.93
C ASP A 122 16.04 0.40 11.08
N CYS A 123 16.21 -0.88 10.74
CA CYS A 123 16.26 -1.97 11.70
C CYS A 123 17.71 -2.35 12.06
N GLY A 124 18.72 -1.71 11.44
CA GLY A 124 20.12 -2.02 11.68
C GLY A 124 20.51 -3.46 11.28
N PRO A 125 21.75 -3.86 11.59
CA PRO A 125 22.28 -5.17 11.22
C PRO A 125 21.54 -6.29 11.94
N GLN A 126 21.07 -7.29 11.19
CA GLN A 126 20.38 -8.46 11.73
C GLN A 126 21.37 -9.52 12.21
N SER A 127 21.06 -10.16 13.33
CA SER A 127 21.86 -11.28 13.87
C SER A 127 21.63 -12.59 13.14
N THR A 128 20.55 -12.70 12.35
CA THR A 128 20.16 -13.91 11.64
C THR A 128 20.32 -13.73 10.12
N SER A 129 20.90 -14.72 9.46
CA SER A 129 20.95 -14.77 7.99
C SER A 129 19.63 -15.26 7.40
N GLY A 130 19.09 -14.56 6.40
CA GLY A 130 17.88 -14.95 5.66
C GLY A 130 16.70 -14.01 5.85
N THR A 131 15.64 -14.20 5.05
CA THR A 131 14.43 -13.37 5.12
C THR A 131 13.59 -13.75 6.33
N GLN A 132 13.19 -12.75 7.11
CA GLN A 132 12.33 -12.88 8.29
C GLN A 132 11.05 -12.08 8.10
N ILE A 133 9.91 -12.67 8.47
CA ILE A 133 8.62 -11.99 8.38
C ILE A 133 8.16 -11.60 9.77
N TYR A 134 7.80 -10.33 9.94
CA TYR A 134 7.21 -9.81 11.17
C TYR A 134 5.80 -9.31 10.92
N SER A 135 4.89 -9.59 11.85
CA SER A 135 3.54 -9.06 11.87
C SER A 135 3.34 -8.23 13.12
N PHE A 136 2.76 -7.05 12.96
CA PHE A 136 2.41 -6.15 14.06
C PHE A 136 1.31 -5.19 13.61
N SER A 137 0.69 -4.50 14.56
CA SER A 137 -0.34 -3.51 14.27
C SER A 137 0.11 -2.11 14.66
N VAL A 138 -0.34 -1.10 13.92
CA VAL A 138 -0.12 0.33 14.17
C VAL A 138 -1.44 0.98 14.53
N ASP A 139 -1.54 1.47 15.77
CA ASP A 139 -2.76 2.10 16.27
C ASP A 139 -2.74 3.63 16.12
N PHE A 140 -3.74 4.17 15.44
CA PHE A 140 -4.03 5.61 15.35
C PHE A 140 -5.10 5.96 16.39
N ILE A 141 -4.71 6.68 17.44
CA ILE A 141 -5.57 6.94 18.61
C ILE A 141 -6.07 8.39 18.59
N ASP A 142 -7.34 8.59 18.97
CA ASP A 142 -7.91 9.93 19.22
C ASP A 142 -7.64 10.35 20.67
N PRO A 143 -6.90 11.46 20.92
CA PRO A 143 -6.65 11.94 22.28
C PRO A 143 -7.92 12.46 22.98
N ALA A 144 -8.97 12.81 22.23
CA ALA A 144 -10.24 13.27 22.78
C ALA A 144 -11.23 12.12 23.07
N MET A 145 -10.94 10.89 22.63
CA MET A 145 -11.79 9.74 22.97
C MET A 145 -11.72 9.46 24.47
N PRO A 146 -12.88 9.26 25.15
CA PRO A 146 -12.91 8.98 26.57
C PRO A 146 -12.07 7.74 26.88
N ALA A 147 -11.37 7.80 28.01
CA ALA A 147 -10.41 6.78 28.41
C ALA A 147 -11.02 5.37 28.54
N SER A 148 -12.34 5.19 28.49
CA SER A 148 -13.02 3.90 28.42
C SER A 148 -12.96 3.22 27.04
N ALA A 149 -12.88 3.99 25.96
CA ALA A 149 -12.55 3.48 24.62
C ALA A 149 -11.02 3.40 24.43
N ALA A 150 -10.26 4.38 24.95
CA ALA A 150 -8.80 4.35 24.96
C ALA A 150 -8.18 3.37 25.99
N GLN A 151 -8.99 2.80 26.90
CA GLN A 151 -8.56 1.80 27.88
C GLN A 151 -8.20 0.46 27.23
N TYR A 152 -8.68 0.21 26.01
CA TYR A 152 -8.21 -0.89 25.17
C TYR A 152 -6.83 -0.63 24.55
N ALA A 153 -6.36 0.63 24.48
CA ALA A 153 -5.04 1.03 23.99
C ALA A 153 -3.98 1.18 25.11
N LYS A 154 -4.24 0.51 26.26
CA LYS A 154 -3.38 0.32 27.45
C LYS A 154 -3.08 1.57 28.30
N ALA A 155 -3.53 1.46 29.55
CA ALA A 155 -3.37 2.39 30.65
C ALA A 155 -2.02 3.13 30.71
N LYS A 156 -2.13 4.44 30.98
CA LYS A 156 -1.14 5.37 31.54
C LYS A 156 0.00 5.80 30.58
N ARG A 157 -0.13 7.01 30.01
CA ARG A 157 0.86 8.11 29.96
C ARG A 157 0.29 9.24 29.09
N THR A 158 0.33 10.46 29.59
CA THR A 158 -0.15 11.70 28.98
C THR A 158 0.80 12.18 27.88
N GLY A 159 0.35 12.09 26.62
CA GLY A 159 1.02 12.57 25.40
C GLY A 159 0.36 11.94 24.15
N THR A 160 0.25 12.68 23.05
CA THR A 160 -0.37 12.22 21.79
C THR A 160 0.43 11.05 21.21
N ARG A 161 -0.19 9.87 21.09
CA ARG A 161 0.40 8.62 20.58
C ARG A 161 -0.14 8.33 19.18
N ILE A 162 0.74 8.19 18.20
CA ILE A 162 0.35 8.16 16.78
C ILE A 162 0.62 6.79 16.12
N ALA A 163 1.36 5.91 16.80
CA ALA A 163 1.56 4.53 16.39
C ALA A 163 1.90 3.69 17.62
N LEU A 164 0.92 2.97 18.19
CA LEU A 164 1.26 1.88 19.12
C LEU A 164 1.54 0.64 18.27
N VAL A 165 2.73 0.05 18.44
CA VAL A 165 2.99 -1.30 17.95
C VAL A 165 2.35 -2.29 18.93
N SER A 166 1.20 -2.86 18.56
CA SER A 166 0.57 -3.95 19.31
C SER A 166 0.91 -5.31 18.69
N ARG A 167 1.13 -6.29 19.58
CA ARG A 167 1.48 -7.68 19.25
C ARG A 167 0.28 -8.43 18.68
#